data_AF-A0A6J8B337-F1
#
_entry.id   AF-A0A6J8B337-F1
#
_cell.length_a   1.000
_cell.length_b   1.000
_cell.length_c   1.000
_cell.angle_alpha   90.00
_cell.angle_beta   90.00
_cell.angle_gamma   90.00
#
_symmetry.space_group_name_H-M   'P 1'
#
loop_
_entity.id
_entity.type
_entity.pdbx_description
1 polymer ?
#
loop_
_entity_poly.entity_id
_entity_poly.type
_entity_poly.pdbx_seq_one_letter_code
_entity_poly.pdbx_strand_id
1 'polypeptide(L)'
;MIKQSILALCDHPFRQHQSCNNSWCKFLDNPNEKFSSLPHGKPLSDGALQNALRSVFTTYAGNAGKLSSLGSTQQNESFNRIVASKAPKQQHYSSSGSLKFRIAACVAQKNEGNKFILDVNKNISVSPGYFTQRLAVLRDLQHRKRKAIANTYKFKQRRRNLKSTRHQKLATKEVREGVTYSSGIGLEDHPSDDIEEIPSPSLQPAYKMIEWTTKVNQIFFDIEATGLARNSHITQISATSDKGSINTYVLPKKPITPKAQEITGIKVEGSKMFCNDKEVKSKTKLLLPTLTPLTEKKIIISRTANVIAASGMSFSHLLLSYARDGRQGIEDVLKEEDVNGKVRVTKSKKIVDAISDFFKSLKPEA
;
A
#
# COMPACT_ATOMS: atom_id res chain seq x y z
N MET A 1 31.43 19.08 -6.37
CA MET A 1 30.96 17.76 -6.85
C MET A 1 29.46 17.52 -6.57
N ILE A 2 29.01 17.62 -5.30
CA ILE A 2 27.59 17.38 -4.95
C ILE A 2 26.63 18.40 -5.57
N LYS A 3 26.95 19.70 -5.50
CA LYS A 3 26.12 20.78 -6.09
C LYS A 3 25.77 20.53 -7.56
N GLN A 4 26.78 20.21 -8.38
CA GLN A 4 26.60 19.92 -9.80
C GLN A 4 25.80 18.63 -10.04
N SER A 5 26.01 17.61 -9.21
CA SER A 5 25.24 16.36 -9.29
C SER A 5 23.76 16.58 -8.93
N ILE A 6 23.47 17.42 -7.94
CA ILE A 6 22.09 17.79 -7.56
C ILE A 6 21.40 18.51 -8.72
N LEU A 7 22.08 19.46 -9.37
CA LEU A 7 21.53 20.15 -10.54
C LEU A 7 21.33 19.20 -11.72
N ALA A 8 22.25 18.26 -11.97
CA ALA A 8 22.10 17.28 -13.03
C ALA A 8 20.88 16.35 -12.87
N LEU A 9 20.34 16.19 -11.65
CA LEU A 9 19.14 15.39 -11.40
C LEU A 9 17.85 16.04 -11.95
N CYS A 10 17.83 17.35 -12.21
CA CYS A 10 16.67 17.98 -12.84
C CYS A 10 16.59 17.68 -14.34
N ASP A 11 17.73 17.40 -14.97
CA ASP A 11 17.86 17.17 -16.42
C ASP A 11 17.87 15.67 -16.77
N HIS A 12 18.43 14.84 -15.90
CA HIS A 12 18.60 13.40 -16.13
C HIS A 12 17.29 12.64 -16.47
N PRO A 13 16.15 12.83 -15.76
CA PRO A 13 14.89 12.15 -16.09
C PRO A 13 14.30 12.53 -17.45
N PHE A 14 14.73 13.66 -18.03
CA PHE A 14 14.27 14.21 -19.31
C PHE A 14 15.23 13.87 -20.47
N ARG A 15 16.13 12.90 -20.25
CA ARG A 15 17.14 12.47 -21.23
C ARG A 15 18.20 13.53 -21.55
N GLN A 16 18.39 14.49 -20.66
CA GLN A 16 19.42 15.53 -20.76
C GLN A 16 20.57 15.15 -19.82
N HIS A 17 21.68 14.65 -20.39
CA HIS A 17 22.77 14.04 -19.63
C HIS A 17 24.06 14.88 -19.61
N GLN A 18 24.04 16.11 -20.12
CA GLN A 18 25.20 16.98 -20.29
C GLN A 18 25.93 17.27 -18.96
N SER A 19 25.17 17.40 -17.87
CA SER A 19 25.69 17.71 -16.54
C SER A 19 25.89 16.46 -15.65
N CYS A 20 25.63 15.26 -16.17
CA CYS A 20 25.67 14.01 -15.41
C CYS A 20 27.12 13.54 -15.11
N ASN A 21 27.26 12.59 -14.18
CA ASN A 21 28.54 11.97 -13.82
C ASN A 21 28.49 10.44 -13.99
N ASN A 22 29.58 9.84 -14.45
CA ASN A 22 29.69 8.39 -14.73
C ASN A 22 29.48 7.52 -13.47
N SER A 23 29.70 8.04 -12.27
CA SER A 23 29.51 7.30 -11.02
C SER A 23 28.07 6.84 -10.77
N TRP A 24 27.08 7.45 -11.41
CA TRP A 24 25.67 7.11 -11.24
C TRP A 24 24.83 7.15 -12.52
N CYS A 25 25.27 7.86 -13.56
CA CYS A 25 24.55 7.95 -14.83
C CYS A 25 25.02 6.87 -15.82
N LYS A 26 24.31 5.74 -15.85
CA LYS A 26 24.59 4.62 -16.78
C LYS A 26 24.42 4.97 -18.26
N PHE A 27 23.70 6.05 -18.56
CA PHE A 27 23.51 6.51 -19.95
C PHE A 27 24.81 7.00 -20.59
N LEU A 28 25.75 7.53 -19.78
CA LEU A 28 27.06 7.99 -20.27
C LEU A 28 27.92 6.82 -20.76
N ASP A 29 27.76 5.64 -20.15
CA ASP A 29 28.46 4.42 -20.57
C ASP A 29 27.70 3.66 -21.67
N ASN A 30 26.36 3.67 -21.63
CA ASN A 30 25.49 3.00 -22.60
C ASN A 30 24.32 3.90 -23.03
N PRO A 31 24.39 4.54 -24.22
CA PRO A 31 23.34 5.43 -24.73
C PRO A 31 21.96 4.77 -24.96
N ASN A 32 21.89 3.43 -24.92
CA ASN A 32 20.64 2.67 -25.06
C ASN A 32 20.04 2.21 -23.71
N GLU A 33 20.65 2.57 -22.59
CA GLU A 33 20.17 2.19 -21.26
C GLU A 33 18.78 2.81 -20.98
N LYS A 34 17.84 1.99 -20.53
CA LYS A 34 16.48 2.42 -20.13
C LYS A 34 16.46 2.83 -18.66
N PHE A 35 15.58 3.77 -18.31
CA PHE A 35 15.39 4.16 -16.90
C PHE A 35 14.76 3.01 -16.09
N SER A 36 15.48 2.52 -15.08
CA SER A 36 14.96 1.47 -14.18
C SER A 36 13.87 1.99 -13.22
N SER A 37 13.84 3.29 -12.99
CA SER A 37 12.98 3.96 -12.01
C SER A 37 11.72 4.59 -12.61
N LEU A 38 11.63 4.72 -13.94
CA LEU A 38 10.51 5.36 -14.62
C LEU A 38 9.59 4.33 -15.30
N PRO A 39 8.26 4.59 -15.38
CA PRO A 39 7.32 3.72 -16.06
C PRO A 39 7.75 3.43 -17.51
N HIS A 40 7.74 2.15 -17.88
CA HIS A 40 8.15 1.67 -19.21
C HIS A 40 9.58 2.06 -19.63
N GLY A 41 10.40 2.55 -18.70
CA GLY A 41 11.77 3.00 -18.96
C GLY A 41 11.88 4.21 -19.90
N LYS A 42 10.80 4.98 -20.06
CA LYS A 42 10.75 6.18 -20.92
C LYS A 42 11.13 7.45 -20.13
N PRO A 43 11.75 8.45 -20.80
CA PRO A 43 12.01 9.74 -20.19
C PRO A 43 10.72 10.52 -19.91
N LEU A 44 10.80 11.48 -19.01
CA LEU A 44 9.77 12.48 -18.81
C LEU A 44 9.82 13.53 -19.93
N SER A 45 8.68 14.16 -20.24
CA SER A 45 8.56 15.13 -21.35
C SER A 45 7.85 16.43 -20.95
N ASP A 46 7.40 16.57 -19.71
CA ASP A 46 6.68 17.75 -19.23
C ASP A 46 7.65 18.86 -18.82
N GLY A 47 7.67 19.95 -19.60
CA GLY A 47 8.53 21.11 -19.36
C GLY A 47 8.15 21.91 -18.10
N ALA A 48 6.87 21.97 -17.74
CA ALA A 48 6.43 22.65 -16.52
C ALA A 48 6.94 21.90 -15.29
N LEU A 49 6.86 20.56 -15.32
CA LEU A 49 7.44 19.69 -14.29
C LEU A 49 8.96 19.85 -14.21
N GLN A 50 9.67 19.92 -15.34
CA GLN A 50 11.12 20.12 -15.35
C GLN A 50 11.50 21.45 -14.67
N ASN A 51 10.77 22.53 -14.96
CA ASN A 51 11.02 23.83 -14.35
C ASN A 51 10.72 23.85 -12.84
N ALA A 52 9.63 23.22 -12.41
CA ALA A 52 9.31 23.07 -10.99
C ALA A 52 10.40 22.27 -10.25
N LEU A 53 10.86 21.16 -10.84
CA LEU A 53 11.98 20.37 -10.29
C LEU A 53 13.27 21.20 -10.24
N ARG A 54 13.57 21.99 -11.28
CA ARG A 54 14.76 22.85 -11.31
C ARG A 54 14.75 23.87 -10.16
N SER A 55 13.60 24.47 -9.85
CA SER A 55 13.46 25.37 -8.69
C SER A 55 13.81 24.64 -7.39
N VAL A 56 13.21 23.47 -7.15
CA VAL A 56 13.48 22.66 -5.95
C VAL A 56 14.95 22.28 -5.85
N PHE A 57 15.53 21.70 -6.91
CA PHE A 57 16.93 21.26 -6.91
C PHE A 57 17.92 22.43 -6.76
N THR A 58 17.57 23.64 -7.20
CA THR A 58 18.40 24.84 -7.01
C THR A 58 18.51 25.21 -5.53
N THR A 59 17.41 25.14 -4.78
CA THR A 59 17.41 25.35 -3.32
C THR A 59 18.30 24.34 -2.59
N TYR A 60 18.22 23.06 -2.97
CA TYR A 60 19.11 22.03 -2.42
C TYR A 60 20.57 22.21 -2.84
N ALA A 61 20.81 22.65 -4.08
CA ALA A 61 22.15 22.93 -4.59
C ALA A 61 22.81 24.12 -3.88
N GLY A 62 22.02 25.12 -3.46
CA GLY A 62 22.49 26.21 -2.58
C GLY A 62 22.97 25.71 -1.23
N ASN A 63 22.30 24.70 -0.67
CA ASN A 63 22.63 24.06 0.60
C ASN A 63 23.57 22.85 0.48
N ALA A 64 24.24 22.64 -0.66
CA ALA A 64 25.04 21.44 -0.91
C ALA A 64 26.17 21.20 0.12
N GLY A 65 26.67 22.26 0.77
CA GLY A 65 27.63 22.16 1.86
C GLY A 65 27.06 21.50 3.12
N LYS A 66 25.81 21.80 3.48
CA LYS A 66 25.10 21.13 4.59
C LYS A 66 24.78 19.67 4.24
N LEU A 67 24.48 19.40 2.96
CA LEU A 67 24.13 18.06 2.49
C LEU A 67 25.34 17.12 2.35
N SER A 68 26.55 17.66 2.18
CA SER A 68 27.76 16.85 1.98
C SER A 68 28.18 16.06 3.21
N SER A 69 27.81 16.53 4.40
CA SER A 69 28.11 15.87 5.69
C SER A 69 27.06 14.81 6.08
N LEU A 70 25.95 14.71 5.34
CA LEU A 70 24.88 13.75 5.62
C LEU A 70 25.25 12.35 5.11
N GLY A 71 25.96 11.60 5.95
CA GLY A 71 26.22 10.17 5.73
C GLY A 71 24.96 9.30 5.94
N SER A 72 25.07 8.02 5.61
CA SER A 72 24.00 7.05 5.88
C SER A 72 23.76 6.89 7.39
N THR A 73 22.62 7.37 7.87
CA THR A 73 22.19 7.24 9.28
C THR A 73 21.88 5.79 9.68
N GLN A 74 21.79 4.86 8.73
CA GLN A 74 21.36 3.49 8.97
C GLN A 74 22.25 2.75 9.97
N GLN A 75 23.56 3.00 9.95
CA GLN A 75 24.48 2.39 10.91
C GLN A 75 24.22 2.91 12.33
N ASN A 76 24.01 4.23 12.45
CA ASN A 76 23.70 4.90 13.72
C ASN A 76 22.35 4.44 14.26
N GLU A 77 21.31 4.36 13.42
CA GLU A 77 19.99 3.84 13.81
C GLU A 77 20.06 2.39 14.28
N SER A 78 20.83 1.55 13.58
CA SER A 78 21.04 0.17 13.99
C SER A 78 21.76 0.07 15.33
N PHE A 79 22.74 0.93 15.61
CA PHE A 79 23.44 0.98 16.89
C PHE A 79 22.52 1.48 18.01
N ASN A 80 21.79 2.58 17.76
CA ASN A 80 20.81 3.14 18.69
C ASN A 80 19.74 2.11 19.08
N ARG A 81 19.33 1.24 18.16
CA ARG A 81 18.41 0.13 18.48
C ARG A 81 19.01 -0.88 19.47
N ILE A 82 20.30 -1.19 19.35
CA ILE A 82 21.00 -2.08 20.29
C ILE A 82 21.10 -1.38 21.65
N VAL A 83 21.49 -0.10 21.67
CA VAL A 83 21.54 0.70 22.90
C VAL A 83 20.19 0.73 23.60
N ALA A 84 19.10 1.04 22.88
CA ALA A 84 17.75 1.04 23.45
C ALA A 84 17.32 -0.31 24.05
N SER A 85 17.86 -1.42 23.54
CA SER A 85 17.57 -2.76 24.09
C SER A 85 18.34 -3.09 25.36
N LYS A 86 19.54 -2.52 25.56
CA LYS A 86 20.38 -2.77 26.74
C LYS A 86 20.29 -1.67 27.79
N ALA A 87 19.98 -0.44 27.40
CA ALA A 87 19.81 0.73 28.25
C ALA A 87 18.54 1.49 27.83
N PRO A 88 17.34 0.91 28.05
CA PRO A 88 16.09 1.59 27.76
C PRO A 88 15.96 2.88 28.58
N LYS A 89 15.48 3.96 27.94
CA LYS A 89 15.31 5.27 28.59
C LYS A 89 14.35 5.27 29.79
N GLN A 90 13.49 4.26 29.88
CA GLN A 90 12.57 4.07 31.01
C GLN A 90 13.27 3.64 32.30
N GLN A 91 14.54 3.22 32.24
CA GLN A 91 15.31 2.78 33.38
C GLN A 91 16.54 3.68 33.56
N HIS A 92 16.81 4.07 34.80
CA HIS A 92 17.95 4.92 35.13
C HIS A 92 19.22 4.10 35.33
N TYR A 93 20.19 4.25 34.43
CA TYR A 93 21.50 3.56 34.49
C TYR A 93 22.69 4.51 34.69
N SER A 94 22.46 5.82 34.70
CA SER A 94 23.50 6.86 34.70
C SER A 94 24.13 7.10 36.08
N SER A 95 23.52 6.60 37.16
CA SER A 95 24.01 6.76 38.54
C SER A 95 25.22 5.88 38.89
N SER A 96 25.68 5.01 37.99
CA SER A 96 26.83 4.13 38.22
C SER A 96 27.60 3.82 36.93
N GLY A 97 28.67 3.02 37.03
CA GLY A 97 29.37 2.47 35.87
C GLY A 97 28.51 1.57 34.95
N SER A 98 27.29 1.20 35.36
CA SER A 98 26.41 0.32 34.59
C SER A 98 26.15 0.83 33.17
N LEU A 99 25.93 2.14 32.99
CA LEU A 99 25.73 2.70 31.66
C LEU A 99 26.94 2.46 30.76
N LYS A 100 28.15 2.72 31.27
CA LYS A 100 29.41 2.51 30.52
C LYS A 100 29.54 1.05 30.07
N PHE A 101 29.28 0.07 30.95
CA PHE A 101 29.33 -1.35 30.59
C PHE A 101 28.27 -1.74 29.56
N ARG A 102 27.05 -1.21 29.66
CA ARG A 102 25.98 -1.48 28.69
C ARG A 102 26.31 -0.92 27.32
N ILE A 103 26.85 0.30 27.24
CA ILE A 103 27.29 0.92 25.99
C ILE A 103 28.47 0.14 25.40
N ALA A 104 29.48 -0.22 26.19
CA ALA A 104 30.61 -1.05 25.75
C ALA A 104 30.12 -2.40 25.18
N ALA A 105 29.17 -3.06 25.85
CA ALA A 105 28.55 -4.29 25.36
C ALA A 105 27.75 -4.07 24.06
N CYS A 106 27.16 -2.89 23.84
CA CYS A 106 26.51 -2.56 22.56
C CYS A 106 27.53 -2.45 21.42
N VAL A 107 28.68 -1.80 21.69
CA VAL A 107 29.77 -1.64 20.71
C VAL A 107 30.35 -3.00 20.34
N ALA A 108 30.70 -3.82 21.34
CA ALA A 108 31.20 -5.16 21.13
C ALA A 108 30.19 -6.04 20.36
N GLN A 109 28.91 -6.01 20.74
CA GLN A 109 27.87 -6.75 20.00
C GLN A 109 27.71 -6.27 18.56
N LYS A 110 27.84 -4.97 18.31
CA LYS A 110 27.69 -4.39 16.97
C LYS A 110 28.82 -4.82 16.02
N ASN A 111 30.04 -4.89 16.53
CA ASN A 111 31.23 -5.20 15.75
C ASN A 111 31.46 -6.71 15.63
N GLU A 112 31.27 -7.46 16.73
CA GLU A 112 31.67 -8.86 16.81
C GLU A 112 30.48 -9.84 16.85
N GLY A 113 29.25 -9.35 17.00
CA GLY A 113 28.06 -10.21 17.18
C GLY A 113 27.86 -10.64 18.63
N ASN A 114 26.97 -11.60 18.92
CA ASN A 114 26.69 -12.01 20.31
C ASN A 114 27.81 -12.89 20.92
N LYS A 115 28.76 -13.36 20.10
CA LYS A 115 29.94 -14.09 20.56
C LYS A 115 30.88 -13.26 21.45
N PHE A 116 30.80 -11.93 21.43
CA PHE A 116 31.67 -11.05 22.22
C PHE A 116 31.70 -11.41 23.72
N ILE A 117 30.59 -11.93 24.26
CA ILE A 117 30.52 -12.36 25.67
C ILE A 117 31.46 -13.54 25.94
N LEU A 118 31.63 -14.44 24.96
CA LEU A 118 32.55 -15.57 25.08
C LEU A 118 34.00 -15.09 25.09
N ASP A 119 34.31 -14.10 24.25
CA ASP A 119 35.65 -13.53 24.15
C ASP A 119 35.99 -12.72 25.40
N VAL A 120 35.05 -11.93 25.93
CA VAL A 120 35.18 -11.25 27.23
C VAL A 120 35.43 -12.25 28.35
N ASN A 121 34.61 -13.30 28.46
CA ASN A 121 34.74 -14.30 29.53
C ASN A 121 36.12 -14.99 29.49
N LYS A 122 36.60 -15.37 28.30
CA LYS A 122 37.95 -15.93 28.13
C LYS A 122 39.04 -14.96 28.57
N ASN A 123 38.92 -13.68 28.20
CA ASN A 123 39.90 -12.66 28.53
C ASN A 123 39.98 -12.37 30.04
N ILE A 124 38.87 -12.51 30.77
CA ILE A 124 38.86 -12.39 32.24
C ILE A 124 39.09 -13.74 32.94
N SER A 125 39.54 -14.77 32.21
CA SER A 125 39.80 -16.12 32.73
C SER A 125 38.59 -16.80 33.38
N VAL A 126 37.38 -16.46 32.94
CA VAL A 126 36.13 -17.10 33.36
C VAL A 126 35.65 -18.06 32.27
N SER A 127 35.24 -19.27 32.67
CA SER A 127 34.66 -20.23 31.72
C SER A 127 33.39 -19.65 31.09
N PRO A 128 33.29 -19.60 29.75
CA PRO A 128 32.08 -19.11 29.10
C PRO A 128 30.83 -19.93 29.44
N GLY A 129 31.01 -21.23 29.71
CA GLY A 129 29.92 -22.16 30.00
C GLY A 129 29.12 -22.57 28.75
N TYR A 130 28.59 -23.80 28.78
CA TYR A 130 27.85 -24.40 27.67
C TYR A 130 26.62 -23.56 27.25
N PHE A 131 25.83 -23.09 28.22
CA PHE A 131 24.59 -22.35 27.94
C PHE A 131 24.85 -20.99 27.29
N THR A 132 25.86 -20.25 27.74
CA THR A 132 26.24 -18.95 27.15
C THR A 132 26.69 -19.12 25.70
N GLN A 133 27.53 -20.12 25.44
CA GLN A 133 27.99 -20.43 24.09
C GLN A 133 26.82 -20.78 23.16
N ARG A 134 25.93 -21.66 23.62
CA ARG A 134 24.73 -22.03 22.87
C ARG A 134 23.84 -20.82 22.59
N LEU A 135 23.62 -19.96 23.58
CA LEU A 135 22.76 -18.78 23.44
C LEU A 135 23.35 -17.75 22.46
N ALA A 136 24.66 -17.49 22.51
CA ALA A 136 25.34 -16.59 21.59
C ALA A 136 25.15 -17.03 20.14
N VAL A 137 25.40 -18.31 19.85
CA VAL A 137 25.22 -18.91 18.52
C VAL A 137 23.76 -18.80 18.05
N LEU A 138 22.80 -19.12 18.92
CA LEU A 138 21.38 -19.02 18.61
C LEU A 138 20.95 -17.58 18.27
N ARG A 139 21.45 -16.58 19.00
CA ARG A 139 21.11 -15.17 18.75
C ARG A 139 21.69 -14.67 17.43
N ASP A 140 22.91 -15.06 17.08
CA ASP A 140 23.52 -14.73 15.80
C ASP A 140 22.82 -15.44 14.62
N LEU A 141 22.39 -16.69 14.80
CA LEU A 141 21.53 -17.40 13.83
C LEU A 141 20.18 -16.68 13.62
N GLN A 142 19.51 -16.26 14.70
CA GLN A 142 18.26 -15.51 14.60
C GLN A 142 18.45 -14.18 13.88
N HIS A 143 19.53 -13.46 14.16
CA HIS A 143 19.86 -12.21 13.48
C HIS A 143 20.07 -12.43 11.98
N ARG A 144 20.84 -13.45 11.59
CA ARG A 144 21.03 -13.86 10.19
C ARG A 144 19.72 -14.21 9.50
N LYS A 145 18.86 -15.02 10.14
CA LYS A 145 17.53 -15.37 9.61
C LYS A 145 16.65 -14.15 9.39
N ARG A 146 16.60 -13.22 10.35
CA ARG A 146 15.85 -11.95 10.21
C ARG A 146 16.37 -11.11 9.06
N LYS A 147 17.70 -11.00 8.90
CA LYS A 147 18.32 -10.28 7.77
C LYS A 147 17.95 -10.91 6.42
N ALA A 148 18.01 -12.25 6.33
CA ALA A 148 17.60 -12.97 5.12
C ALA A 148 16.12 -12.72 4.78
N ILE A 149 15.23 -12.82 5.76
CA ILE A 149 13.80 -12.53 5.60
C ILE A 149 13.58 -11.08 5.15
N ALA A 150 14.29 -10.11 5.75
CA ALA A 150 14.15 -8.70 5.42
C ALA A 150 14.54 -8.38 3.95
N ASN A 151 15.41 -9.19 3.37
CA ASN A 151 15.85 -9.05 1.98
C ASN A 151 14.86 -9.65 0.96
N THR A 152 13.94 -10.50 1.40
CA THR A 152 12.94 -11.12 0.52
C THR A 152 11.99 -10.10 -0.10
N TYR A 153 11.50 -10.42 -1.31
CA TYR A 153 10.50 -9.61 -2.01
C TYR A 153 9.23 -9.41 -1.17
N LYS A 154 8.67 -10.49 -0.60
CA LYS A 154 7.45 -10.44 0.22
C LYS A 154 7.58 -9.48 1.41
N PHE A 155 8.72 -9.49 2.10
CA PHE A 155 8.96 -8.58 3.22
C PHE A 155 9.08 -7.11 2.75
N LYS A 156 9.82 -6.87 1.65
CA LYS A 156 9.95 -5.53 1.07
C LYS A 156 8.60 -4.98 0.59
N GLN A 157 7.77 -5.81 -0.04
CA GLN A 157 6.41 -5.48 -0.47
C GLN A 157 5.53 -5.13 0.73
N ARG A 158 5.50 -5.98 1.77
CA ARG A 158 4.76 -5.71 3.01
C ARG A 158 5.20 -4.41 3.66
N ARG A 159 6.51 -4.11 3.69
CA ARG A 159 7.06 -2.85 4.22
C ARG A 159 6.54 -1.64 3.44
N ARG A 160 6.48 -1.71 2.11
CA ARG A 160 5.92 -0.64 1.26
C ARG A 160 4.44 -0.43 1.55
N ASN A 161 3.65 -1.50 1.64
CA ASN A 161 2.23 -1.42 1.97
C ASN A 161 2.01 -0.76 3.34
N LEU A 162 2.75 -1.20 4.37
CA LEU A 162 2.67 -0.59 5.70
C LEU A 162 3.09 0.88 5.71
N LYS A 163 4.08 1.27 4.91
CA LYS A 163 4.47 2.68 4.75
C LYS A 163 3.34 3.49 4.12
N SER A 164 2.72 3.00 3.06
CA SER A 164 1.57 3.63 2.41
C SER A 164 0.39 3.80 3.37
N THR A 165 0.03 2.75 4.12
CA THR A 165 -1.04 2.85 5.13
C THR A 165 -0.71 3.88 6.23
N ARG A 166 0.55 3.97 6.68
CA ARG A 166 0.94 4.99 7.67
C ARG A 166 0.87 6.39 7.08
N HIS A 167 1.34 6.59 5.86
CA HIS A 167 1.26 7.89 5.17
C HIS A 167 -0.20 8.34 5.04
N GLN A 168 -1.11 7.43 4.65
CA GLN A 168 -2.54 7.75 4.59
C GLN A 168 -3.07 8.20 5.95
N LYS A 169 -2.73 7.47 7.03
CA LYS A 169 -3.13 7.86 8.39
C LYS A 169 -2.54 9.20 8.84
N LEU A 170 -1.28 9.48 8.48
CA LEU A 170 -0.64 10.75 8.80
C LEU A 170 -1.34 11.90 8.06
N ALA A 171 -1.59 11.76 6.76
CA ALA A 171 -2.29 12.76 5.97
C ALA A 171 -3.68 13.08 6.56
N THR A 172 -4.44 12.05 6.99
CA THR A 172 -5.73 12.27 7.67
C THR A 172 -5.58 13.02 8.99
N LYS A 173 -4.50 12.78 9.74
CA LYS A 173 -4.22 13.50 10.99
C LYS A 173 -3.79 14.94 10.74
N GLU A 174 -2.89 15.19 9.78
CA GLU A 174 -2.43 16.53 9.41
C GLU A 174 -3.58 17.42 8.91
N VAL A 175 -4.54 16.85 8.18
CA VAL A 175 -5.78 17.57 7.79
C VAL A 175 -6.61 17.97 9.01
N ARG A 176 -6.59 17.16 10.08
CA ARG A 176 -7.38 17.40 11.29
C ARG A 176 -6.68 18.32 12.30
N GLU A 177 -5.37 18.15 12.46
CA GLU A 177 -4.57 18.74 13.55
C GLU A 177 -3.67 19.89 13.06
N GLY A 178 -3.52 20.06 11.73
CA GLY A 178 -2.56 20.95 11.10
C GLY A 178 -1.22 20.28 10.79
N VAL A 179 -0.35 20.97 10.04
CA VAL A 179 1.00 20.47 9.69
C VAL A 179 1.88 20.52 10.94
N THR A 180 2.18 19.37 11.55
CA THR A 180 3.02 19.29 12.76
C THR A 180 4.52 19.19 12.44
N TYR A 181 4.88 18.70 11.24
CA TYR A 181 6.27 18.57 10.77
C TYR A 181 6.35 18.88 9.28
N SER A 182 7.13 19.89 8.89
CA SER A 182 7.45 20.17 7.49
C SER A 182 8.83 19.61 7.14
N SER A 183 8.96 19.03 5.94
CA SER A 183 10.27 18.59 5.43
C SER A 183 11.03 19.78 4.88
N GLY A 184 12.28 19.99 5.31
CA GLY A 184 13.13 21.07 4.80
C GLY A 184 13.26 22.32 5.69
N ILE A 185 12.70 22.29 6.91
CA ILE A 185 12.73 23.43 7.85
C ILE A 185 14.14 23.98 8.17
N GLY A 186 15.20 23.17 8.00
CA GLY A 186 16.60 23.59 8.18
C GLY A 186 17.33 24.05 6.90
N LEU A 187 16.63 24.07 5.77
CA LEU A 187 17.19 24.47 4.46
C LEU A 187 16.73 25.86 4.00
N GLU A 188 15.67 26.38 4.61
CA GLU A 188 15.22 27.76 4.48
C GLU A 188 15.92 28.59 5.56
N ASP A 189 16.57 29.70 5.18
CA ASP A 189 17.09 30.67 6.13
C ASP A 189 15.87 31.41 6.72
N HIS A 190 15.27 30.83 7.75
CA HIS A 190 14.25 31.52 8.53
C HIS A 190 14.95 32.66 9.30
N PRO A 191 14.53 33.93 9.12
CA PRO A 191 15.02 35.00 9.97
C PRO A 191 14.57 34.69 11.41
N SER A 192 15.56 34.51 12.29
CA SER A 192 15.46 34.24 13.73
C SER A 192 14.54 33.08 14.16
N ASP A 193 15.16 32.02 14.69
CA ASP A 193 14.56 31.04 15.59
C ASP A 193 14.22 31.66 16.97
N ASP A 194 13.61 32.84 17.01
CA ASP A 194 13.04 33.40 18.23
C ASP A 194 11.53 33.19 18.18
N ILE A 195 11.11 31.97 18.54
CA ILE A 195 9.72 31.74 18.96
C ILE A 195 9.59 32.42 20.34
N GLU A 196 9.37 33.74 20.36
CA GLU A 196 9.14 34.48 21.60
C GLU A 196 7.85 34.04 22.32
N GLU A 197 6.89 33.47 21.57
CA GLU A 197 5.61 33.06 22.12
C GLU A 197 5.14 31.73 21.51
N ILE A 198 4.72 30.80 22.39
CA ILE A 198 4.13 29.52 21.97
C ILE A 198 2.84 29.84 21.21
N PRO A 199 2.69 29.44 19.93
CA PRO A 199 1.46 29.68 19.21
C PRO A 199 0.29 29.03 19.96
N SER A 200 -0.80 29.78 20.08
CA SER A 200 -2.02 29.33 20.73
C SER A 200 -2.44 27.96 20.17
N PRO A 201 -2.97 27.03 20.99
CA PRO A 201 -3.43 25.73 20.53
C PRO A 201 -4.32 25.89 19.31
N SER A 202 -4.14 25.03 18.30
CA SER A 202 -5.06 25.00 17.17
C SER A 202 -6.46 24.78 17.70
N LEU A 203 -7.30 25.82 17.62
CA LEU A 203 -8.72 25.71 17.95
C LEU A 203 -9.30 24.61 17.06
N GLN A 204 -10.02 23.66 17.66
CA GLN A 204 -10.72 22.67 16.87
C GLN A 204 -11.56 23.40 15.82
N PRO A 205 -11.53 22.97 14.54
CA PRO A 205 -12.32 23.62 13.51
C PRO A 205 -13.77 23.69 13.99
N ALA A 206 -14.31 24.91 14.09
CA ALA A 206 -15.70 25.10 14.42
C ALA A 206 -16.51 24.33 13.36
N TYR A 207 -17.36 23.41 13.81
CA TYR A 207 -18.26 22.70 12.93
C TYR A 207 -19.18 23.71 12.26
N LYS A 208 -18.84 24.09 11.03
CA LYS A 208 -19.73 24.89 10.20
C LYS A 208 -20.83 23.95 9.73
N MET A 209 -22.08 24.22 10.14
CA MET A 209 -23.22 23.55 9.53
C MET A 209 -23.13 23.77 8.02
N ILE A 210 -23.04 22.67 7.28
CA ILE A 210 -23.20 22.71 5.83
C ILE A 210 -24.69 22.97 5.60
N GLU A 211 -25.02 24.13 5.04
CA GLU A 211 -26.36 24.34 4.51
C GLU A 211 -26.52 23.43 3.30
N TRP A 212 -27.26 22.33 3.49
CA TRP A 212 -27.64 21.44 2.42
C TRP A 212 -28.59 22.18 1.48
N THR A 213 -28.06 22.83 0.45
CA THR A 213 -28.86 23.52 -0.59
C THR A 213 -29.64 22.54 -1.48
N THR A 214 -29.39 21.23 -1.34
CA THR A 214 -30.12 20.16 -2.03
C THR A 214 -30.57 19.08 -1.05
N LYS A 215 -31.81 18.61 -1.23
CA LYS A 215 -32.40 17.51 -0.48
C LYS A 215 -31.53 16.26 -0.65
N VAL A 216 -30.81 15.89 0.40
CA VAL A 216 -30.01 14.66 0.45
C VAL A 216 -30.93 13.45 0.59
N ASN A 217 -30.75 12.43 -0.27
CA ASN A 217 -31.46 11.17 -0.13
C ASN A 217 -30.80 10.38 1.00
N GLN A 218 -31.49 10.23 2.13
CA GLN A 218 -31.03 9.38 3.22
C GLN A 218 -31.23 7.91 2.83
N ILE A 219 -30.17 7.12 2.94
CA ILE A 219 -30.19 5.68 2.66
C ILE A 219 -29.77 4.96 3.94
N PHE A 220 -30.68 4.16 4.49
CA PHE A 220 -30.39 3.25 5.59
C PHE A 220 -30.03 1.90 4.98
N PHE A 221 -28.94 1.29 5.42
CA PHE A 221 -28.53 -0.02 4.92
C PHE A 221 -28.03 -0.91 6.04
N ASP A 222 -28.18 -2.21 5.84
CA ASP A 222 -27.69 -3.24 6.73
C ASP A 222 -27.18 -4.45 5.93
N ILE A 223 -26.29 -5.23 6.55
CA ILE A 223 -25.63 -6.37 5.92
C ILE A 223 -25.66 -7.61 6.80
N GLU A 224 -25.80 -8.77 6.16
CA GLU A 224 -25.61 -10.08 6.80
C GLU A 224 -24.33 -10.74 6.30
N ALA A 225 -23.72 -11.58 7.13
CA ALA A 225 -22.48 -12.25 6.80
C ALA A 225 -22.45 -13.72 7.25
N THR A 226 -21.48 -14.47 6.73
CA THR A 226 -21.25 -15.89 7.10
C THR A 226 -20.88 -16.08 8.59
N GLY A 227 -20.52 -15.01 9.31
CA GLY A 227 -20.13 -15.00 10.73
C GLY A 227 -19.35 -13.74 11.11
N LEU A 228 -18.71 -13.72 12.29
CA LEU A 228 -18.01 -12.54 12.83
C LEU A 228 -16.50 -12.43 12.49
N ALA A 229 -15.95 -13.40 11.76
CA ALA A 229 -14.54 -13.40 11.41
C ALA A 229 -14.20 -12.30 10.40
N ARG A 230 -12.96 -11.78 10.43
CA ARG A 230 -12.47 -10.77 9.47
C ARG A 230 -12.46 -11.24 8.00
N ASN A 231 -12.62 -12.54 7.78
CA ASN A 231 -12.67 -13.15 6.47
C ASN A 231 -14.08 -13.67 6.12
N SER A 232 -15.11 -13.27 6.86
CA SER A 232 -16.51 -13.58 6.56
C SER A 232 -16.92 -12.97 5.23
N HIS A 233 -17.84 -13.64 4.54
CA HIS A 233 -18.42 -13.15 3.29
C HIS A 233 -19.79 -12.54 3.57
N ILE A 234 -20.13 -11.47 2.86
CA ILE A 234 -21.48 -10.89 2.88
C ILE A 234 -22.44 -11.88 2.21
N THR A 235 -23.57 -12.13 2.86
CA THR A 235 -24.64 -13.04 2.41
C THR A 235 -25.90 -12.27 1.98
N GLN A 236 -26.15 -11.10 2.56
CA GLN A 236 -27.26 -10.22 2.20
C GLN A 236 -26.85 -8.75 2.35
N ILE A 237 -27.41 -7.90 1.49
CA ILE A 237 -27.39 -6.45 1.65
C ILE A 237 -28.82 -5.95 1.46
N SER A 238 -29.29 -5.20 2.45
CA SER A 238 -30.59 -4.54 2.42
C SER A 238 -30.37 -3.04 2.55
N ALA A 239 -31.04 -2.23 1.74
CA ALA A 239 -31.03 -0.79 1.89
C ALA A 239 -32.41 -0.20 1.59
N THR A 240 -32.77 0.87 2.28
CA THR A 240 -34.05 1.57 2.10
C THR A 240 -33.84 3.08 2.13
N SER A 241 -34.63 3.78 1.33
CA SER A 241 -34.75 5.23 1.32
C SER A 241 -36.21 5.63 1.11
N ASP A 242 -36.46 6.94 1.06
CA ASP A 242 -37.74 7.52 0.67
C ASP A 242 -38.18 7.14 -0.76
N LYS A 243 -37.24 6.70 -1.61
CA LYS A 243 -37.48 6.35 -3.01
C LYS A 243 -37.67 4.84 -3.25
N GLY A 244 -37.48 4.02 -2.22
CA GLY A 244 -37.68 2.58 -2.31
C GLY A 244 -36.68 1.77 -1.50
N SER A 245 -36.76 0.45 -1.65
CA SER A 245 -35.92 -0.50 -0.93
C SER A 245 -35.31 -1.53 -1.87
N ILE A 246 -34.12 -1.98 -1.50
CA ILE A 246 -33.42 -3.10 -2.12
C ILE A 246 -33.15 -4.15 -1.04
N ASN A 247 -33.38 -5.41 -1.38
CA ASN A 247 -33.01 -6.54 -0.55
C ASN A 247 -32.39 -7.60 -1.48
N THR A 248 -31.09 -7.85 -1.33
CA THR A 248 -30.34 -8.70 -2.25
C THR A 248 -29.46 -9.69 -1.52
N TYR A 249 -29.49 -10.94 -1.99
CA TYR A 249 -28.70 -12.05 -1.46
C TYR A 249 -27.48 -12.35 -2.33
N VAL A 250 -26.39 -12.78 -1.71
CA VAL A 250 -25.12 -13.11 -2.37
C VAL A 250 -24.67 -14.49 -1.91
N LEU A 251 -24.36 -15.39 -2.85
CA LEU A 251 -23.86 -16.72 -2.53
C LEU A 251 -22.44 -16.62 -1.95
N PRO A 252 -22.20 -17.04 -0.70
CA PRO A 252 -20.87 -17.05 -0.13
C PRO A 252 -20.05 -18.20 -0.71
N LYS A 253 -18.71 -18.04 -0.74
CA LYS A 253 -17.77 -19.14 -1.09
C LYS A 253 -17.38 -19.97 0.14
N LYS A 254 -17.85 -19.56 1.31
CA LYS A 254 -17.57 -20.17 2.61
C LYS A 254 -18.88 -20.61 3.24
N PRO A 255 -18.86 -21.69 4.05
CA PRO A 255 -20.03 -22.09 4.80
C PRO A 255 -20.45 -20.97 5.76
N ILE A 256 -21.76 -20.80 5.91
CA ILE A 256 -22.34 -19.93 6.94
C ILE A 256 -22.21 -20.68 8.27
N THR A 257 -21.70 -20.02 9.30
CA THR A 257 -21.54 -20.64 10.63
C THR A 257 -22.91 -20.98 11.22
N PRO A 258 -23.07 -22.10 11.97
CA PRO A 258 -24.37 -22.49 12.53
C PRO A 258 -25.04 -21.36 13.33
N LYS A 259 -24.25 -20.60 14.10
CA LYS A 259 -24.79 -19.46 14.86
C LYS A 259 -25.28 -18.32 13.98
N ALA A 260 -24.58 -18.03 12.87
CA ALA A 260 -25.07 -17.04 11.91
C ALA A 260 -26.33 -17.52 11.17
N GLN A 261 -26.44 -18.83 10.88
CA GLN A 261 -27.67 -19.38 10.29
C GLN A 261 -28.86 -19.24 11.25
N GLU A 262 -28.66 -19.52 12.55
CA GLU A 262 -29.69 -19.38 13.58
C GLU A 262 -30.16 -17.92 13.72
N ILE A 263 -29.24 -16.96 13.71
CA ILE A 263 -29.55 -15.53 13.89
C ILE A 263 -30.20 -14.94 12.63
N THR A 264 -29.63 -15.20 11.46
CA THR A 264 -30.04 -14.54 10.20
C THR A 264 -31.15 -15.30 9.48
N GLY A 265 -31.36 -16.58 9.80
CA GLY A 265 -32.24 -17.48 9.07
C GLY A 265 -31.71 -17.87 7.68
N ILE A 266 -30.49 -17.48 7.32
CA ILE A 266 -29.90 -17.70 6.00
C ILE A 266 -29.15 -19.03 5.96
N LYS A 267 -29.51 -19.90 5.01
CA LYS A 267 -28.80 -21.15 4.74
C LYS A 267 -28.53 -21.35 3.25
N VAL A 268 -27.51 -22.15 2.94
CA VAL A 268 -27.14 -22.52 1.57
C VAL A 268 -27.14 -24.03 1.47
N GLU A 269 -27.93 -24.56 0.53
CA GLU A 269 -28.01 -25.98 0.22
C GLU A 269 -27.66 -26.17 -1.26
N GLY A 270 -26.51 -26.79 -1.53
CA GLY A 270 -25.95 -26.89 -2.87
C GLY A 270 -25.71 -25.51 -3.52
N SER A 271 -26.40 -25.24 -4.64
CA SER A 271 -26.35 -23.95 -5.36
C SER A 271 -27.58 -23.05 -5.10
N LYS A 272 -28.36 -23.36 -4.08
CA LYS A 272 -29.57 -22.64 -3.69
C LYS A 272 -29.37 -21.98 -2.33
N MET A 273 -29.98 -20.81 -2.16
CA MET A 273 -29.90 -20.02 -0.94
C MET A 273 -31.31 -19.86 -0.41
N PHE A 274 -31.47 -19.97 0.90
CA PHE A 274 -32.76 -19.88 1.57
C PHE A 274 -32.66 -18.87 2.71
N CYS A 275 -33.73 -18.14 2.95
CA CYS A 275 -33.90 -17.25 4.10
C CYS A 275 -35.21 -17.63 4.78
N ASN A 276 -35.14 -18.08 6.04
CA ASN A 276 -36.29 -18.62 6.79
C ASN A 276 -37.05 -19.69 5.98
N ASP A 277 -36.30 -20.67 5.46
CA ASP A 277 -36.76 -21.80 4.63
C ASP A 277 -37.41 -21.44 3.28
N LYS A 278 -37.43 -20.16 2.88
CA LYS A 278 -37.88 -19.72 1.55
C LYS A 278 -36.70 -19.57 0.61
N GLU A 279 -36.77 -20.18 -0.58
CA GLU A 279 -35.71 -20.04 -1.60
C GLU A 279 -35.61 -18.58 -2.05
N VAL A 280 -34.41 -18.00 -1.96
CA VAL A 280 -34.09 -16.66 -2.40
C VAL A 280 -33.12 -16.69 -3.58
N LYS A 281 -33.36 -15.84 -4.57
CA LYS A 281 -32.46 -15.72 -5.73
C LYS A 281 -31.24 -14.90 -5.33
N SER A 282 -30.06 -15.49 -5.49
CA SER A 282 -28.81 -14.75 -5.35
C SER A 282 -28.62 -13.77 -6.51
N LYS A 283 -27.85 -12.71 -6.28
CA LYS A 283 -27.56 -11.68 -7.30
C LYS A 283 -26.95 -12.30 -8.55
N THR A 284 -26.10 -13.31 -8.42
CA THR A 284 -25.54 -14.05 -9.56
C THR A 284 -26.62 -14.69 -10.42
N LYS A 285 -27.62 -15.36 -9.82
CA LYS A 285 -28.74 -15.96 -10.56
C LYS A 285 -29.63 -14.91 -11.24
N LEU A 286 -29.71 -13.70 -10.67
CA LEU A 286 -30.46 -12.58 -11.26
C LEU A 286 -29.71 -11.93 -12.44
N LEU A 287 -28.38 -11.87 -12.38
CA LEU A 287 -27.56 -11.23 -13.42
C LEU A 287 -27.27 -12.15 -14.61
N LEU A 288 -27.21 -13.47 -14.41
CA LEU A 288 -26.87 -14.41 -15.46
C LEU A 288 -27.78 -14.30 -16.71
N PRO A 289 -29.13 -14.17 -16.59
CA PRO A 289 -30.01 -13.98 -17.75
C PRO A 289 -29.77 -12.68 -18.51
N THR A 290 -29.12 -11.68 -17.91
CA THR A 290 -28.79 -10.45 -18.64
C THR A 290 -27.69 -10.68 -19.68
N LEU A 291 -26.86 -11.72 -19.49
CA LEU A 291 -25.73 -12.04 -20.38
C LEU A 291 -26.10 -12.96 -21.54
N THR A 292 -27.37 -13.37 -21.62
CA THR A 292 -27.90 -14.25 -22.67
C THR A 292 -27.58 -13.78 -24.10
N PRO A 293 -27.63 -12.48 -24.43
CA PRO A 293 -27.25 -11.99 -25.77
C PRO A 293 -25.81 -12.34 -26.18
N LEU A 294 -24.88 -12.42 -25.22
CA LEU A 294 -23.49 -12.78 -25.49
C LEU A 294 -23.30 -14.29 -25.62
N THR A 295 -24.08 -15.09 -24.89
CA THR A 295 -23.98 -16.56 -24.93
C THR A 295 -24.67 -17.15 -26.15
N GLU A 296 -25.85 -16.63 -26.54
CA GLU A 296 -26.60 -17.10 -27.71
C GLU A 296 -25.84 -16.82 -29.00
N LYS A 297 -25.23 -15.64 -29.11
CA LYS A 297 -24.35 -15.28 -30.23
C LYS A 297 -22.95 -15.92 -30.16
N LYS A 298 -22.72 -16.82 -29.20
CA LYS A 298 -21.46 -17.56 -28.99
C LYS A 298 -20.23 -16.64 -28.84
N ILE A 299 -20.41 -15.40 -28.40
CA ILE A 299 -19.33 -14.46 -28.10
C ILE A 299 -18.56 -14.95 -26.86
N ILE A 300 -19.30 -15.47 -25.87
CA ILE A 300 -18.75 -16.10 -24.68
C ILE A 300 -19.43 -17.44 -24.39
N ILE A 301 -18.70 -18.36 -23.78
CA ILE A 301 -19.26 -19.61 -23.27
C ILE A 301 -20.04 -19.40 -21.97
N SER A 302 -21.01 -20.27 -21.69
CA SER A 302 -21.85 -20.22 -20.47
C SER A 302 -21.04 -20.18 -19.18
N ARG A 303 -19.88 -20.84 -19.14
CA ARG A 303 -18.96 -20.76 -18.00
C ARG A 303 -18.45 -19.34 -17.75
N THR A 304 -18.08 -18.61 -18.80
CA THR A 304 -17.60 -17.22 -18.70
C THR A 304 -18.73 -16.30 -18.25
N ALA A 305 -19.94 -16.48 -18.78
CA ALA A 305 -21.12 -15.74 -18.34
C ALA A 305 -21.40 -15.93 -16.84
N ASN A 306 -21.28 -17.15 -16.33
CA ASN A 306 -21.40 -17.43 -14.90
C ASN A 306 -20.35 -16.69 -14.07
N VAL A 307 -19.10 -16.61 -14.54
CA VAL A 307 -18.04 -15.88 -13.82
C VAL A 307 -18.27 -14.37 -13.83
N ILE A 308 -18.77 -13.81 -14.94
CA ILE A 308 -19.14 -12.39 -15.05
C ILE A 308 -20.27 -12.07 -14.06
N ALA A 309 -21.36 -12.85 -14.08
CA ALA A 309 -22.49 -12.68 -13.16
C ALA A 309 -22.09 -12.89 -11.69
N ALA A 310 -21.20 -13.86 -11.41
CA ALA A 310 -20.65 -14.10 -10.06
C ALA A 310 -19.77 -12.95 -9.57
N SER A 311 -19.21 -12.17 -10.48
CA SER A 311 -18.47 -10.94 -10.19
C SER A 311 -19.37 -9.71 -10.03
N GLY A 312 -20.70 -9.91 -10.04
CA GLY A 312 -21.69 -8.84 -9.87
C GLY A 312 -21.95 -8.01 -11.11
N MET A 313 -21.55 -8.48 -12.29
CA MET A 313 -21.68 -7.73 -13.56
C MET A 313 -22.81 -8.27 -14.42
N SER A 314 -23.57 -7.36 -15.03
CA SER A 314 -24.58 -7.65 -16.06
C SER A 314 -24.10 -7.17 -17.42
N PHE A 315 -24.88 -7.47 -18.46
CA PHE A 315 -24.69 -6.92 -19.80
C PHE A 315 -24.61 -5.39 -19.83
N SER A 316 -25.48 -4.70 -19.08
CA SER A 316 -25.46 -3.23 -19.02
C SER A 316 -24.18 -2.66 -18.43
N HIS A 317 -23.58 -3.32 -17.42
CA HIS A 317 -22.29 -2.91 -16.88
C HIS A 317 -21.18 -3.04 -17.94
N LEU A 318 -21.16 -4.15 -18.69
CA LEU A 318 -20.19 -4.34 -19.77
C LEU A 318 -20.39 -3.31 -20.88
N LEU A 319 -21.63 -3.06 -21.30
CA LEU A 319 -21.96 -2.05 -22.30
C LEU A 319 -21.53 -0.65 -21.84
N LEU A 320 -21.76 -0.30 -20.58
CA LEU A 320 -21.34 0.97 -20.00
C LEU A 320 -19.81 1.10 -19.97
N SER A 321 -19.08 0.05 -19.58
CA SER A 321 -17.62 0.02 -19.61
C SER A 321 -17.09 0.22 -21.03
N TYR A 322 -17.70 -0.43 -22.03
CA TYR A 322 -17.36 -0.22 -23.43
C TYR A 322 -17.71 1.19 -23.92
N ALA A 323 -18.85 1.74 -23.51
CA ALA A 323 -19.25 3.08 -23.89
C ALA A 323 -18.28 4.16 -23.36
N ARG A 324 -17.66 3.91 -22.20
CA ARG A 324 -16.71 4.83 -21.55
C ARG A 324 -15.32 4.80 -22.16
N ASP A 325 -14.77 3.61 -22.39
CA ASP A 325 -13.36 3.47 -22.78
C ASP A 325 -13.12 2.35 -23.80
N GLY A 326 -14.16 2.03 -24.59
CA GLY A 326 -14.11 1.04 -25.65
C GLY A 326 -13.59 -0.32 -25.18
N ARG A 327 -12.65 -0.86 -25.97
CA ARG A 327 -11.98 -2.14 -25.68
C ARG A 327 -11.24 -2.11 -24.33
N GLN A 328 -10.62 -0.99 -23.97
CA GLN A 328 -9.84 -0.88 -22.74
C GLN A 328 -10.75 -0.94 -21.51
N GLY A 329 -11.92 -0.31 -21.56
CA GLY A 329 -12.91 -0.40 -20.48
C GLY A 329 -13.41 -1.82 -20.22
N ILE A 330 -13.57 -2.64 -21.27
CA ILE A 330 -13.87 -4.08 -21.13
C ILE A 330 -12.67 -4.83 -20.54
N GLU A 331 -11.46 -4.52 -21.03
CA GLU A 331 -10.24 -5.15 -20.56
C GLU A 331 -10.03 -4.93 -19.05
N ASP A 332 -10.16 -3.68 -18.59
CA ASP A 332 -9.95 -3.28 -17.20
C ASP A 332 -10.92 -4.00 -16.25
N VAL A 333 -12.21 -4.02 -16.61
CA VAL A 333 -13.26 -4.62 -15.78
C VAL A 333 -13.18 -6.15 -15.77
N LEU A 334 -12.76 -6.80 -16.86
CA LEU A 334 -12.64 -8.27 -16.90
C LEU A 334 -11.30 -8.77 -16.31
N LYS A 335 -10.24 -7.97 -16.40
CA LYS A 335 -8.88 -8.32 -15.95
C LYS A 335 -8.53 -7.86 -14.54
N GLU A 336 -9.37 -7.05 -13.90
CA GLU A 336 -9.17 -6.59 -12.53
C GLU A 336 -8.73 -7.74 -11.61
N GLU A 337 -7.65 -7.56 -10.87
CA GLU A 337 -7.12 -8.59 -9.99
C GLU A 337 -7.56 -8.35 -8.54
N ASP A 338 -7.95 -9.41 -7.84
CA ASP A 338 -8.17 -9.35 -6.41
C ASP A 338 -6.85 -9.13 -5.64
N VAL A 339 -6.95 -8.95 -4.32
CA VAL A 339 -5.79 -8.76 -3.43
C VAL A 339 -4.77 -9.91 -3.46
N ASN A 340 -5.13 -11.06 -4.04
CA ASN A 340 -4.27 -12.23 -4.20
C ASN A 340 -3.74 -12.38 -5.64
N GLY A 341 -4.00 -11.43 -6.53
CA GLY A 341 -3.60 -11.48 -7.94
C GLY A 341 -4.49 -12.37 -8.80
N LYS A 342 -5.64 -12.82 -8.30
CA LYS A 342 -6.60 -13.62 -9.08
C LYS A 342 -7.47 -12.70 -9.91
N VAL A 343 -7.49 -12.97 -11.21
CA VAL A 343 -8.27 -12.21 -12.19
C VAL A 343 -9.77 -12.39 -11.95
N ARG A 344 -10.51 -11.28 -12.01
CA ARG A 344 -11.95 -11.20 -11.80
C ARG A 344 -12.72 -12.12 -12.75
N VAL A 345 -12.47 -12.02 -14.06
CA VAL A 345 -13.11 -12.88 -15.08
C VAL A 345 -12.11 -13.61 -15.95
N THR A 346 -11.32 -12.91 -16.77
CA THR A 346 -10.44 -13.55 -17.75
C THR A 346 -9.30 -12.65 -18.19
N LYS A 347 -8.11 -13.24 -18.44
CA LYS A 347 -6.97 -12.59 -19.08
C LYS A 347 -6.97 -12.74 -20.61
N SER A 348 -7.89 -13.52 -21.16
CA SER A 348 -7.93 -13.85 -22.59
C SER A 348 -8.23 -12.61 -23.43
N LYS A 349 -7.26 -12.19 -24.25
CA LYS A 349 -7.45 -11.10 -25.22
C LYS A 349 -8.58 -11.42 -26.20
N LYS A 350 -8.64 -12.67 -26.70
CA LYS A 350 -9.70 -13.14 -27.61
C LYS A 350 -11.12 -12.88 -27.09
N ILE A 351 -11.35 -13.09 -25.78
CA ILE A 351 -12.68 -12.86 -25.17
C ILE A 351 -12.96 -11.37 -25.05
N VAL A 352 -11.96 -10.58 -24.64
CA VAL A 352 -12.08 -9.11 -24.54
C VAL A 352 -12.38 -8.51 -25.91
N ASP A 353 -11.65 -8.95 -26.94
CA ASP A 353 -11.81 -8.50 -28.32
C ASP A 353 -13.20 -8.88 -28.84
N ALA A 354 -13.63 -10.14 -28.68
CA ALA A 354 -14.94 -10.60 -29.13
C ALA A 354 -16.12 -9.84 -28.49
N ILE A 355 -16.04 -9.54 -27.19
CA ILE A 355 -17.05 -8.73 -26.49
C ILE A 355 -17.03 -7.28 -27.01
N SER A 356 -15.84 -6.73 -27.23
CA SER A 356 -15.67 -5.36 -27.71
C SER A 356 -16.20 -5.20 -29.14
N ASP A 357 -15.91 -6.14 -30.03
CA ASP A 357 -16.39 -6.17 -31.41
C ASP A 357 -17.91 -6.32 -31.46
N PHE A 358 -18.48 -7.16 -30.57
CA PHE A 358 -19.92 -7.27 -30.42
C PHE A 358 -20.54 -5.93 -30.04
N PHE A 359 -20.02 -5.21 -29.04
CA PHE A 359 -20.55 -3.89 -28.68
C PHE A 359 -20.29 -2.82 -29.73
N LYS A 360 -19.18 -2.91 -30.48
CA LYS A 360 -18.92 -2.07 -31.64
C LYS A 360 -20.02 -2.22 -32.69
N SER A 361 -20.43 -3.46 -32.97
CA SER A 361 -21.51 -3.76 -33.93
C SER A 361 -22.91 -3.30 -33.48
N LEU A 362 -23.10 -2.99 -32.19
CA LEU A 362 -24.38 -2.46 -31.67
C LEU A 362 -24.50 -0.94 -31.78
N LYS A 363 -23.39 -0.22 -32.02
CA LYS A 363 -23.47 1.20 -32.34
C LYS A 363 -23.74 1.33 -33.84
N PRO A 364 -24.88 1.91 -34.27
CA PRO A 364 -25.02 2.31 -35.67
C PRO A 364 -23.90 3.29 -35.99
N GLU A 365 -23.27 3.13 -37.16
CA GLU A 365 -22.36 4.14 -37.71
C GLU A 365 -23.13 5.46 -37.79
N ALA A 366 -22.63 6.46 -37.07
CA ALA A 366 -23.16 7.82 -37.09
C ALA A 366 -22.44 8.62 -38.17
#